data_AF-A0A382RTQ7-F1
#
_entry.id   AF-A0A382RTQ7-F1
#
_cell.length_a   1.000
_cell.length_b   1.000
_cell.length_c   1.000
_cell.angle_alpha   90.00
_cell.angle_beta   90.00
_cell.angle_gamma   90.00
#
_symmetry.space_group_name_H-M   'P 1'
#
loop_
_entity.id
_entity.type
_entity.pdbx_description
1 polymer ?
#
loop_
_entity_poly.entity_id
_entity_poly.type
_entity_poly.pdbx_seq_one_letter_code
_entity_poly.pdbx_strand_id
1 'polypeptide(L)' 'RGANKGGDPQKVATAGVNRESGWLYFIDKDGDVSRAKMARGRK' A
#
# COMPACT_ATOMS: atom_id res chain seq x y z
N ARG A 1 -11.65 6.38 -20.70
CA ARG A 1 -11.14 6.61 -19.33
C ARG A 1 -9.61 6.53 -19.40
N GLY A 2 -8.93 7.67 -19.17
CA GLY A 2 -7.48 7.80 -18.96
C GLY A 2 -6.53 7.18 -20.00
N ALA A 3 -6.38 7.80 -21.17
CA ALA A 3 -5.39 7.40 -22.18
C ALA A 3 -3.94 7.81 -21.84
N ASN A 4 -3.73 8.55 -20.75
CA ASN A 4 -2.42 9.02 -20.31
C ASN A 4 -1.98 8.19 -19.10
N LYS A 5 -0.85 7.49 -19.23
CA LYS A 5 -0.14 6.92 -18.08
C LYS A 5 0.18 8.09 -17.14
N GLY A 6 -0.27 8.02 -15.89
CA GLY A 6 0.11 8.99 -14.87
C GLY A 6 1.63 9.12 -14.78
N GLY A 7 2.12 10.28 -14.34
CA GLY A 7 3.55 10.52 -14.18
C GLY A 7 4.24 9.53 -13.25
N ASP A 8 5.57 9.55 -13.24
CA ASP A 8 6.36 8.61 -12.46
C ASP A 8 6.06 8.73 -10.95
N PRO A 9 5.93 7.60 -10.24
CA PRO A 9 5.71 7.62 -8.81
C PRO A 9 6.93 8.20 -8.08
N GLN A 10 6.71 9.26 -7.32
CA GLN A 10 7.73 9.85 -6.44
C GLN A 10 7.46 9.50 -4.97
N LYS A 11 8.54 9.29 -4.20
CA LYS A 11 8.46 9.07 -2.76
C LYS A 11 8.22 10.40 -2.06
N VAL A 12 7.04 10.57 -1.45
CA VAL A 12 6.67 11.81 -0.73
C VAL A 12 7.00 11.78 0.75
N ALA A 13 7.03 10.60 1.38
CA ALA A 13 7.32 10.45 2.81
C ALA A 13 7.75 9.02 3.16
N THR A 14 8.37 8.86 4.33
CA THR A 14 8.59 7.56 4.97
C THR A 14 7.50 7.30 6.00
N ALA A 15 6.86 6.13 5.93
CA ALA A 15 5.77 5.78 6.85
C ALA A 15 6.22 5.39 8.27
N GLY A 16 7.53 5.22 8.52
CA GLY A 16 8.06 4.89 9.85
C GLY A 16 7.69 3.52 10.41
N VAL A 17 7.03 2.65 9.63
CA VAL A 17 6.59 1.32 10.07
C VAL A 17 7.53 0.21 9.61
N ASN A 18 7.74 -0.78 10.49
CA ASN A 18 8.41 -2.03 10.13
C ASN A 18 7.38 -3.00 9.52
N ARG A 19 7.64 -3.47 8.31
CA ARG A 19 6.73 -4.38 7.61
C ARG A 19 6.97 -5.81 8.03
N GLU A 20 5.98 -6.38 8.69
CA GLU A 20 5.96 -7.82 9.00
C GLU A 20 5.52 -8.65 7.79
N SER A 21 6.16 -9.81 7.61
CA SER A 21 5.73 -10.79 6.61
C SER A 21 4.31 -11.31 6.89
N GLY A 22 3.53 -11.58 5.84
CA GLY A 22 2.14 -12.05 5.99
C GLY A 22 1.08 -10.95 6.06
N TRP A 23 1.48 -9.67 6.06
CA TRP A 23 0.57 -8.52 6.11
C TRP A 23 0.69 -7.63 4.86
N LEU A 24 -0.44 -7.09 4.41
CA LEU A 24 -0.55 -6.05 3.39
C LEU A 24 -0.65 -4.70 4.10
N TYR A 25 0.24 -3.75 3.78
CA TYR A 25 0.26 -2.40 4.35
C TYR A 25 -0.25 -1.39 3.32
N PHE A 26 -1.11 -0.46 3.74
CA PHE A 26 -1.69 0.58 2.89
C PHE A 26 -2.03 1.84 3.71
N ILE A 27 -2.29 2.95 3.02
CA ILE A 27 -2.81 4.18 3.63
C ILE A 27 -4.33 4.15 3.45
N ASP A 28 -5.09 4.28 4.54
CA ASP A 28 -6.55 4.34 4.48
C ASP A 28 -7.05 5.76 4.16
N LYS A 29 -8.36 5.97 4.23
CA LYS A 29 -8.99 7.24 3.85
C LYS A 29 -8.69 8.36 4.84
N ASP A 30 -8.38 8.01 6.09
CA ASP A 30 -8.07 8.95 7.16
C ASP A 30 -6.58 9.33 7.16
N GLY A 31 -5.78 8.65 6.32
CA GLY A 31 -4.35 8.91 6.15
C GLY A 31 -3.47 8.05 7.05
N ASP A 32 -4.06 7.09 7.76
CA ASP A 32 -3.34 6.21 8.68
C ASP A 32 -2.71 5.02 7.95
N VAL A 33 -1.61 4.52 8.52
CA VAL A 33 -0.94 3.31 8.02
C VAL A 33 -1.65 2.09 8.59
N SER A 34 -2.50 1.49 7.77
CA SER A 34 -3.30 0.32 8.10
C SER A 34 -2.68 -0.97 7.56
N ARG A 35 -3.03 -2.12 8.17
CA ARG A 35 -2.59 -3.45 7.70
C ARG A 35 -3.69 -4.49 7.71
N ALA A 36 -3.67 -5.39 6.73
CA ALA A 36 -4.59 -6.53 6.63
C ALA A 36 -3.83 -7.84 6.41
N LYS A 37 -4.36 -8.97 6.93
CA LYS A 37 -3.74 -10.29 6.74
C LYS A 37 -3.80 -10.64 5.26
N MET A 38 -2.65 -10.92 4.65
CA MET A 38 -2.60 -11.25 3.22
C MET A 38 -3.41 -12.52 2.94
N ALA A 39 -4.37 -12.41 2.01
CA ALA A 39 -5.02 -13.58 1.44
C ALA A 39 -3.98 -14.31 0.58
N ARG A 40 -3.33 -15.32 1.15
CA ARG A 40 -2.63 -16.32 0.34
C ARG A 40 -3.72 -17.16 -0.28
N GLY A 41 -3.93 -17.03 -1.60
CA GLY A 41 -4.93 -17.81 -2.32
C GLY A 41 -4.81 -19.28 -1.92
N ARG A 42 -5.89 -19.85 -1.38
CA ARG A 42 -5.99 -21.30 -1.21
C ARG A 42 -6.13 -21.89 -2.61
N LYS A 43 -5.34 -22.92 -2.91
CA LYS A 43 -5.45 -23.71 -4.15
C LYS A 43 -6.83 -24.37 -4.22
#